data_AF-A0A933I0C9-F1
#
_entry.id   AF-A0A933I0C9-F1
#
_cell.length_a   1.000
_cell.length_b   1.000
_cell.length_c   1.000
_cell.angle_alpha   90.00
_cell.angle_beta   90.00
_cell.angle_gamma   90.00
#
_symmetry.space_group_name_H-M   'P 1'
#
loop_
_entity.id
_entity.type
_entity.pdbx_description
1 polymer ?
#
loop_
_entity_poly.entity_id
_entity_poly.type
_entity_poly.pdbx_seq_one_letter_code
_entity_poly.pdbx_strand_id
1 'polypeptide(L)'
;MPCLRRISERHQVTIPPSLLEAAGIPEGALVSIEAEPGRIILEPRAVSGHDLGEEDWKAMDMLVREHMASGRYTEYPDARSAKKHLKRLRK
;
A
#
# COMPACT_ATOMS: atom_id res chain seq x y z
N MET A 1 12.73 -14.85 24.02
CA MET A 1 11.45 -14.93 24.76
C MET A 1 10.32 -14.69 23.77
N PRO A 2 9.24 -15.49 23.78
CA PRO A 2 8.07 -15.20 22.95
C PRO A 2 7.42 -13.88 23.40
N CYS A 3 7.21 -12.95 22.46
CA CYS A 3 6.53 -11.69 22.72
C CYS A 3 5.05 -11.83 22.35
N LEU A 4 4.16 -11.90 23.34
CA LEU A 4 2.73 -11.91 23.11
C LEU A 4 2.22 -10.49 22.82
N ARG A 5 1.39 -10.35 21.78
CA ARG A 5 0.72 -9.09 21.41
C ARG A 5 -0.78 -9.32 21.29
N ARG A 6 -1.56 -8.35 21.75
CA ARG A 6 -3.02 -8.38 21.67
C ARG A 6 -3.45 -7.92 20.27
N ILE A 7 -4.42 -8.63 19.68
CA ILE A 7 -5.14 -8.17 18.50
C ILE A 7 -6.17 -7.13 18.96
N SER A 8 -6.18 -5.96 18.33
CA SER A 8 -7.12 -4.89 18.64
C SER A 8 -8.56 -5.26 18.22
N GLU A 9 -9.55 -4.50 18.68
CA GLU A 9 -10.95 -4.67 18.27
C GLU A 9 -11.16 -4.49 16.76
N ARG A 10 -10.22 -3.80 16.09
CA ARG A 10 -10.20 -3.64 14.63
C ARG A 10 -9.55 -4.82 13.90
N HIS A 11 -9.28 -5.92 14.59
CA HIS A 11 -8.55 -7.08 14.06
C HIS A 11 -7.14 -6.72 13.55
N GLN A 12 -6.47 -5.77 14.21
CA GLN A 12 -5.12 -5.33 13.85
C GLN A 12 -4.11 -5.73 14.92
N VAL A 13 -2.89 -6.06 14.50
CA VAL A 13 -1.75 -6.28 15.38
C VAL A 13 -0.69 -5.20 15.13
N THR A 14 -0.21 -4.57 16.20
CA THR A 14 0.88 -3.59 16.10
C THR A 14 2.23 -4.31 16.15
N ILE A 15 3.02 -4.15 15.10
CA ILE A 15 4.40 -4.66 15.06
C ILE A 15 5.31 -3.63 15.75
N PRO A 16 6.11 -4.03 16.76
CA PRO A 16 7.04 -3.13 17.42
C PRO A 16 8.08 -2.53 16.46
N PRO A 17 8.45 -1.25 16.60
CA PRO A 17 9.45 -0.60 15.76
C PRO A 17 10.79 -1.35 15.70
N SER A 18 11.25 -1.91 16.83
CA SER A 18 12.50 -2.68 16.89
C SER A 18 12.51 -3.93 16.00
N LEU A 19 11.34 -4.55 15.77
CA LEU A 19 11.23 -5.70 14.86
C LEU A 19 11.18 -5.25 13.40
N LEU A 20 10.55 -4.11 13.12
CA LEU A 20 10.55 -3.51 11.80
C LEU A 20 11.97 -3.09 11.38
N GLU A 21 12.72 -2.44 12.29
CA GLU A 21 14.12 -2.07 12.09
C GLU A 21 15.01 -3.30 11.84
N ALA A 22 14.88 -4.34 12.66
CA ALA A 22 15.63 -5.58 12.48
C ALA A 22 15.30 -6.30 11.16
N ALA A 23 14.07 -6.16 10.67
CA ALA A 23 13.61 -6.69 9.39
C ALA A 23 13.88 -5.76 8.19
N GLY A 24 14.41 -4.55 8.42
CA GLY A 24 14.62 -3.55 7.36
C GLY A 24 13.33 -3.03 6.72
N ILE A 25 12.21 -3.05 7.45
CA ILE A 25 10.89 -2.61 6.97
C ILE A 25 10.65 -1.17 7.45
N PRO A 26 10.70 -0.14 6.58
CA PRO A 26 10.37 1.22 6.97
C PRO A 26 8.87 1.39 7.22
N GLU A 27 8.51 2.43 7.97
CA GLU A 27 7.12 2.84 8.11
C GLU A 27 6.51 3.15 6.72
N GLY A 28 5.28 2.69 6.49
CA GLY A 28 4.61 2.84 5.20
C GLY A 28 5.06 1.85 4.12
N ALA A 29 5.98 0.93 4.41
CA ALA A 29 6.34 -0.12 3.46
C ALA A 29 5.15 -1.02 3.12
N LEU A 30 5.07 -1.41 1.84
CA LEU A 30 4.16 -2.46 1.40
C LEU A 30 4.72 -3.82 1.83
N VAL A 31 3.88 -4.64 2.46
CA VAL A 31 4.23 -6.01 2.86
C VAL A 31 3.24 -7.01 2.26
N SER A 32 3.73 -8.18 1.83
CA SER A 32 2.88 -9.34 1.60
C SER A 32 2.56 -10.01 2.93
N ILE A 33 1.40 -10.63 3.01
CA ILE A 33 0.94 -11.37 4.19
C ILE A 33 0.59 -12.78 3.74
N GLU A 34 1.30 -13.77 4.28
CA GLU A 34 1.00 -15.18 4.07
C GLU A 34 0.67 -15.83 5.41
N ALA A 35 -0.47 -16.52 5.47
CA ALA A 35 -0.91 -17.24 6.66
C ALA A 35 -0.62 -18.74 6.47
N GLU A 36 0.13 -19.31 7.42
CA GLU A 36 0.41 -20.74 7.48
C GLU A 36 -0.09 -21.33 8.81
N PRO A 37 -0.25 -22.66 8.91
CA PRO A 37 -0.60 -23.30 10.18
C PRO A 37 0.39 -22.92 11.29
N GLY A 38 -0.07 -22.13 12.26
CA GLY A 38 0.71 -21.71 13.43
C GLY A 38 1.62 -20.49 13.24
N ARG A 39 1.65 -19.84 12.05
CA ARG A 39 2.47 -18.64 11.84
C ARG A 39 1.90 -17.70 10.76
N ILE A 40 2.25 -16.43 10.87
CA ILE A 40 2.01 -15.41 9.82
C ILE A 40 3.37 -14.94 9.34
N ILE A 41 3.58 -14.95 8.03
CA ILE A 41 4.79 -14.49 7.38
C ILE A 41 4.49 -13.12 6.77
N LEU A 42 5.38 -12.17 7.05
CA LEU A 42 5.32 -10.80 6.53
C LEU A 42 6.60 -10.58 5.72
N GLU A 43 6.47 -10.35 4.41
CA GLU A 43 7.64 -10.08 3.56
C GLU A 43 7.56 -8.67 2.98
N PRO A 44 8.66 -7.89 3.03
CA PRO A 44 8.70 -6.61 2.35
C PRO A 44 8.50 -6.80 0.86
N ARG A 45 7.51 -6.12 0.29
CA ARG A 45 7.27 -6.15 -1.15
C ARG A 45 7.86 -4.88 -1.74
N ALA A 46 8.88 -5.04 -2.58
CA ALA A 46 9.28 -3.96 -3.47
C ALA A 46 8.07 -3.59 -4.33
N VAL A 47 7.71 -2.31 -4.35
CA VAL A 47 6.80 -1.80 -5.38
C VAL A 47 7.60 -1.81 -6.68
N SER A 48 7.66 -2.97 -7.33
CA SER A 48 8.26 -3.12 -8.65
C SER A 48 7.33 -2.43 -9.64
N GLY A 49 7.50 -1.12 -9.77
CA GLY A 49 6.60 -0.26 -10.49
C GLY A 49 7.28 1.02 -10.93
N HIS A 50 8.32 0.89 -11.78
CA HIS A 50 8.75 2.01 -12.63
C HIS A 50 7.67 2.44 -13.65
N ASP A 51 6.48 1.85 -13.60
CA ASP A 51 5.38 2.17 -14.47
C ASP A 51 4.82 3.57 -14.19
N LEU A 52 4.91 4.10 -12.97
CA LEU A 52 4.41 5.45 -12.61
C LEU A 52 5.56 6.37 -12.20
N GLY A 53 5.78 7.43 -12.96
CA GLY A 53 6.73 8.49 -12.61
C GLY A 53 6.14 9.50 -11.62
N GLU A 54 6.97 10.40 -11.10
CA GLU A 54 6.55 11.46 -10.16
C GLU A 54 5.37 12.30 -10.72
N GLU A 55 5.39 12.61 -12.02
CA GLU A 55 4.30 13.31 -12.69
C GLU A 55 2.99 12.51 -12.77
N ASP A 56 3.09 11.18 -12.90
CA ASP A 56 1.91 10.31 -12.92
C ASP A 56 1.26 10.30 -11.53
N TRP A 57 2.08 10.25 -10.46
CA TRP A 57 1.62 10.34 -9.08
C TRP A 57 0.95 11.68 -8.76
N LYS A 58 1.55 12.80 -9.16
CA LYS A 58 0.92 14.13 -9.00
C LYS A 58 -0.45 14.20 -9.69
N ALA A 59 -0.59 13.57 -10.85
CA ALA A 59 -1.87 13.51 -11.56
C ALA A 59 -2.92 12.69 -10.79
N MET A 60 -2.51 11.55 -10.20
CA MET A 60 -3.39 10.72 -9.38
C MET A 60 -3.88 11.48 -8.16
N ASP A 61 -3.00 12.20 -7.47
CA ASP A 61 -3.37 13.00 -6.30
C ASP A 61 -4.42 14.06 -6.64
N MET A 62 -4.25 14.74 -7.78
CA MET A 62 -5.26 15.69 -8.27
C MET A 62 -6.60 15.00 -8.54
N LEU A 63 -6.57 13.88 -9.25
CA LEU A 63 -7.76 13.10 -9.59
C LEU A 63 -8.51 12.65 -8.32
N VAL A 64 -7.79 12.15 -7.31
CA VAL A 64 -8.37 11.73 -6.03
C VAL A 64 -9.05 12.90 -5.31
N ARG A 65 -8.44 14.09 -5.32
CA ARG A 65 -9.05 15.30 -4.72
C ARG A 65 -10.35 15.68 -5.43
N GLU A 66 -10.38 15.66 -6.75
CA GLU A 66 -11.61 15.92 -7.53
C GLU A 66 -12.69 14.86 -7.28
N HIS A 67 -12.29 13.60 -7.17
CA HIS A 67 -13.17 12.48 -6.85
C HIS A 67 -13.79 12.63 -5.46
N MET A 68 -13.00 12.98 -4.44
CA MET A 68 -13.49 13.27 -3.09
C MET A 68 -14.46 14.45 -3.08
N ALA A 69 -14.19 15.51 -3.84
CA ALA A 69 -15.08 16.68 -3.92
C ALA A 69 -16.40 16.38 -4.63
N SER A 70 -16.42 15.41 -5.56
CA SER A 70 -17.59 15.05 -6.37
C SER A 70 -18.30 13.77 -5.92
N GLY A 71 -17.85 13.11 -4.85
CA GLY A 71 -18.39 11.84 -4.37
C GLY A 71 -18.19 10.67 -5.35
N ARG A 72 -17.28 10.81 -6.32
CA ARG A 72 -16.96 9.76 -7.30
C ARG A 72 -15.77 8.93 -6.79
N TYR A 73 -15.74 7.65 -7.10
CA TYR A 73 -14.61 6.77 -6.77
C TYR A 73 -14.17 6.02 -8.03
N THR A 74 -12.86 5.84 -8.22
CA THR A 74 -12.32 5.08 -9.34
C THR A 74 -11.19 4.20 -8.82
N GLU A 75 -11.36 2.89 -9.01
CA GLU A 75 -10.40 1.87 -8.63
C GLU A 75 -9.74 1.30 -9.88
N TYR A 76 -8.45 0.98 -9.78
CA TYR A 76 -7.69 0.36 -10.85
C TYR A 76 -7.11 -0.97 -10.39
N PRO A 77 -7.21 -2.03 -11.21
CA PRO A 77 -6.65 -3.33 -10.86
C PRO A 77 -5.11 -3.36 -10.91
N ASP A 78 -4.49 -2.42 -11.63
CA ASP A 78 -3.04 -2.34 -11.79
C ASP A 78 -2.58 -0.91 -12.18
N ALA A 79 -1.28 -0.65 -12.01
CA ALA A 79 -0.66 0.65 -12.27
C ALA A 79 -0.72 1.08 -13.76
N ARG A 80 -0.70 0.13 -14.71
CA ARG A 80 -0.75 0.44 -16.15
C ARG A 80 -2.14 0.89 -16.57
N SER A 81 -3.17 0.26 -16.02
CA SER A 81 -4.57 0.66 -16.19
C SER A 81 -4.79 2.09 -15.71
N ALA A 82 -4.25 2.42 -14.54
CA ALA A 82 -4.30 3.77 -13.99
C ALA A 82 -3.54 4.79 -14.87
N LYS A 83 -2.31 4.47 -15.31
CA LYS A 83 -1.53 5.33 -16.22
C LYS A 83 -2.24 5.57 -17.56
N LYS A 84 -2.87 4.55 -18.13
CA LYS A 84 -3.62 4.66 -19.39
C LYS A 84 -4.81 5.61 -19.24
N HIS A 85 -5.49 5.58 -18.11
CA HIS A 85 -6.60 6.50 -17.84
C HIS A 85 -6.10 7.95 -17.70
N LEU A 86 -5.03 8.18 -16.92
CA LEU A 86 -4.43 9.51 -16.77
C LEU A 86 -3.98 10.10 -18.12
N LYS A 87 -3.36 9.28 -18.98
CA LYS A 87 -2.99 9.70 -20.34
C LYS A 87 -4.18 10.12 -21.20
N ARG A 88 -5.37 9.54 -20.97
CA ARG A 88 -6.60 9.94 -21.68
C ARG A 88 -7.17 11.24 -21.14
N LEU A 89 -7.06 11.50 -19.85
CA LEU A 89 -7.55 12.75 -19.23
C LEU A 89 -6.65 13.96 -19.55
N ARG A 90 -5.38 13.72 -19.87
CA ARG A 90 -4.41 14.76 -20.28
C ARG A 90 -4.44 15.09 -21.79
N LYS A 91 -5.26 14.40 -22.57
CA LYS A 91 -5.51 14.71 -24.00
C LYS A 91 -6.73 15.59 -24.14
#